data_AF-A0A0A8LCW4-F1
#
_entry.id   AF-A0A0A8LCW4-F1
#
_cell.length_a   1.000
_cell.length_b   1.000
_cell.length_c   1.000
_cell.angle_alpha   90.00
_cell.angle_beta   90.00
_cell.angle_gamma   90.00
#
_symmetry.space_group_name_H-M   'P 1'
#
loop_
_entity.id
_entity.type
_entity.pdbx_description
1 polymer ?
#
loop_
_entity_poly.entity_id
_entity_poly.type
_entity_poly.pdbx_seq_one_letter_code
_entity_poly.pdbx_strand_id
1 'polypeptide(L)'
;MALTSIFGGSSAPSGKPAASSPADIKAQLKTQIAQELAVANATELVNKVTENCFEKCLNAPYANSQDNCVDQCLAKYMRSWNAISKAYIARIQQASVNGEI
;
A
#
# COMPACT_ATOMS: atom_id res chain seq x y z
N MET A 1 -5.96 -59.74 -19.36
CA MET A 1 -4.93 -59.38 -18.34
C MET A 1 -5.50 -58.17 -17.61
N ALA A 2 -6.29 -58.36 -16.54
CA ALA A 2 -5.82 -58.49 -15.14
C ALA A 2 -5.30 -57.11 -14.65
N LEU A 3 -5.80 -56.43 -13.61
CA LEU A 3 -6.51 -56.85 -12.40
C LEU A 3 -7.38 -55.71 -11.82
N THR A 4 -8.49 -56.10 -11.21
CA THR A 4 -9.37 -55.36 -10.30
C THR A 4 -8.74 -55.12 -8.92
N SER A 5 -9.09 -54.00 -8.28
CA SER A 5 -9.14 -53.78 -6.80
C SER A 5 -9.92 -52.47 -6.57
N ILE A 6 -11.23 -52.45 -6.32
CA ILE A 6 -11.92 -52.61 -5.02
C ILE A 6 -11.03 -52.38 -3.79
N PHE A 7 -11.21 -51.22 -3.15
CA PHE A 7 -11.35 -51.13 -1.70
C PHE A 7 -12.31 -49.98 -1.37
N GLY A 8 -13.49 -50.33 -0.87
CA GLY A 8 -14.43 -49.39 -0.26
C GLY A 8 -14.09 -49.17 1.21
N GLY A 9 -14.33 -47.96 1.71
CA GLY A 9 -14.14 -47.60 3.11
C GLY A 9 -14.83 -46.29 3.43
N SER A 10 -16.07 -46.37 3.90
CA SER A 10 -16.87 -45.29 4.46
C SER A 10 -16.16 -44.64 5.65
N SER A 11 -16.05 -43.31 5.66
CA SER A 11 -16.13 -42.49 6.88
C SER A 11 -16.00 -41.01 6.50
N ALA A 12 -17.11 -40.28 6.63
CA ALA A 12 -17.03 -38.85 6.88
C ALA A 12 -16.31 -38.62 8.22
N PRO A 13 -15.46 -37.59 8.29
CA PRO A 13 -15.54 -36.70 9.43
C PRO A 13 -15.73 -35.27 8.95
N SER A 14 -16.80 -34.67 9.47
CA SER A 14 -16.93 -33.25 9.73
C SER A 14 -15.58 -32.63 10.13
N GLY A 15 -15.11 -31.67 9.34
CA GLY A 15 -13.80 -31.06 9.52
C GLY A 15 -13.77 -29.59 9.17
N LYS A 16 -14.49 -28.79 9.98
CA LYS A 16 -14.33 -27.34 10.26
C LYS A 16 -14.43 -26.34 9.08
N PRO A 17 -15.10 -25.19 9.28
CA PRO A 17 -14.94 -24.07 8.36
C PRO A 17 -13.46 -23.69 8.36
N ALA A 18 -12.89 -23.46 7.18
CA ALA A 18 -11.58 -22.85 7.04
C ALA A 18 -11.63 -21.51 7.77
N ALA A 19 -11.12 -21.48 9.00
CA ALA A 19 -10.78 -20.26 9.68
C ALA A 19 -9.63 -19.66 8.86
N SER A 20 -9.98 -18.75 7.95
CA SER A 20 -9.05 -17.81 7.35
C SER A 20 -8.27 -17.19 8.50
N SER A 21 -7.01 -17.61 8.65
CA SER A 21 -6.18 -17.14 9.76
C SER A 21 -6.02 -15.63 9.60
N PRO A 22 -5.98 -14.84 10.69
CA PRO A 22 -5.73 -13.39 10.63
C PRO A 22 -4.46 -13.02 9.84
N ALA A 23 -3.53 -13.98 9.73
CA ALA A 23 -2.32 -13.88 8.93
C ALA A 23 -2.60 -13.79 7.41
N ASP A 24 -3.60 -14.53 6.89
CA ASP A 24 -3.94 -14.54 5.46
C ASP A 24 -4.65 -13.24 5.05
N ILE A 25 -5.53 -12.72 5.91
CA ILE A 25 -6.19 -11.41 5.72
C ILE A 25 -5.14 -10.30 5.76
N LYS A 26 -4.20 -10.34 6.72
CA LYS A 26 -3.10 -9.37 6.82
C LYS A 26 -2.18 -9.40 5.61
N ALA A 27 -1.89 -10.59 5.07
CA ALA A 27 -1.08 -10.74 3.86
C ALA A 27 -1.83 -10.19 2.63
N GLN A 28 -3.10 -10.56 2.45
CA GLN A 28 -3.93 -10.06 1.35
C GLN A 28 -4.15 -8.54 1.43
N LEU A 29 -4.34 -7.98 2.62
CA LEU A 29 -4.50 -6.54 2.83
C LEU A 29 -3.19 -5.78 2.59
N LYS A 30 -2.05 -6.30 3.05
CA LYS A 30 -0.73 -5.73 2.73
C LYS A 30 -0.48 -5.72 1.23
N THR A 31 -0.82 -6.80 0.54
CA THR A 31 -0.64 -6.92 -0.90
C THR A 31 -1.60 -6.00 -1.65
N GLN A 32 -2.87 -5.89 -1.24
CA GLN A 32 -3.79 -4.89 -1.81
C GLN A 32 -3.31 -3.47 -1.59
N ILE A 33 -2.91 -3.08 -0.37
CA ILE A 33 -2.39 -1.73 -0.09
C ILE A 33 -1.12 -1.46 -0.89
N ALA A 34 -0.18 -2.41 -0.95
CA ALA A 34 1.07 -2.25 -1.71
C ALA A 34 0.82 -2.16 -3.23
N GLN A 35 -0.17 -2.89 -3.74
CA GLN A 35 -0.48 -2.98 -5.17
C GLN A 35 -1.37 -1.82 -5.64
N GLU A 36 -2.24 -1.29 -4.77
CA GLU A 36 -3.09 -0.12 -5.02
C GLU A 36 -2.30 1.21 -4.87
N LEU A 37 -1.22 1.23 -4.08
CA LEU A 37 -0.31 2.39 -3.99
C LEU A 37 0.64 2.55 -5.19
N ALA A 38 0.94 1.49 -5.94
CA ALA A 38 2.16 1.48 -6.77
C ALA A 38 2.03 2.15 -8.15
N VAL A 39 0.82 2.28 -8.74
CA VAL A 39 0.71 2.77 -10.13
C VAL A 39 -0.45 3.77 -10.36
N ALA A 40 -1.60 3.63 -9.69
CA ALA A 40 -2.70 4.60 -9.82
C ALA A 40 -2.47 5.90 -9.03
N ASN A 41 -1.61 5.87 -7.99
CA ASN A 41 -1.40 6.98 -7.07
C ASN A 41 -0.20 7.88 -7.43
N ALA A 42 0.56 7.55 -8.47
CA ALA A 42 1.70 8.36 -8.90
C ALA A 42 1.25 9.71 -9.48
N THR A 43 0.13 9.72 -10.21
CA THR A 43 -0.41 10.94 -10.83
C THR A 43 -0.85 11.97 -9.78
N GLU A 44 -1.56 11.53 -8.74
CA GLU A 44 -2.01 12.42 -7.66
C GLU A 44 -0.83 12.97 -6.87
N LEU A 45 0.17 12.14 -6.59
CA LEU A 45 1.41 12.58 -5.95
C LEU A 45 2.13 13.65 -6.80
N VAL A 46 2.25 13.42 -8.11
CA VAL A 46 2.87 14.40 -9.03
C VAL A 46 2.08 15.70 -9.05
N ASN A 47 0.75 15.64 -9.13
CA ASN A 47 -0.11 16.83 -9.09
C ASN A 47 0.09 17.61 -7.78
N LYS A 48 0.07 16.94 -6.63
CA LYS A 48 0.24 17.58 -5.32
C LYS A 48 1.62 18.18 -5.11
N VAL A 49 2.66 17.50 -5.57
CA VAL A 49 4.03 18.03 -5.54
C VAL A 49 4.14 19.26 -6.45
N THR A 50 3.53 19.20 -7.64
CA THR A 50 3.55 20.29 -8.62
C THR A 50 2.85 21.54 -8.06
N GLU A 51 1.63 21.39 -7.53
CA GLU A 51 0.89 22.48 -6.87
C GLU A 51 1.73 23.08 -5.72
N ASN A 52 2.26 22.23 -4.83
CA ASN A 52 3.00 22.70 -3.66
C ASN A 52 4.29 23.44 -4.02
N CYS A 53 5.05 22.92 -4.99
CA CYS A 53 6.31 23.53 -5.39
C CYS A 53 6.10 24.77 -6.26
N PHE A 54 5.05 24.80 -7.09
CA PHE A 54 4.65 25.99 -7.82
C PHE A 54 4.33 27.13 -6.84
N GLU A 55 3.42 26.91 -5.89
CA GLU A 55 3.03 27.93 -4.91
C GLU A 55 4.19 28.45 -4.05
N LYS A 56 5.17 27.59 -3.73
CA LYS A 56 6.29 27.97 -2.86
C LYS A 56 7.44 28.63 -3.60
N CYS A 57 7.71 28.21 -4.84
CA CYS A 57 8.90 28.61 -5.56
C CYS A 57 8.63 29.65 -6.65
N LEU A 58 7.46 29.61 -7.29
CA LEU A 58 7.14 30.49 -8.41
C LEU A 58 6.23 31.62 -7.93
N ASN A 59 6.79 32.83 -7.88
CA ASN A 59 6.09 34.06 -7.52
C ASN A 59 6.06 35.02 -8.72
N ALA A 60 4.94 35.71 -8.91
CA ALA A 60 4.84 36.77 -9.91
C ALA A 60 5.75 37.96 -9.53
N PRO A 61 6.35 38.68 -10.50
CA PRO A 61 6.34 38.42 -11.94
C PRO A 61 7.36 37.30 -12.25
N TYR A 62 6.94 36.23 -12.92
CA TYR A 62 7.72 35.00 -13.17
C TYR A 62 8.96 35.18 -14.09
N ALA A 63 9.76 36.22 -13.85
CA ALA A 63 10.86 36.67 -14.69
C ALA A 63 12.17 35.93 -14.40
N ASN A 64 12.31 35.33 -13.21
CA ASN A 64 13.52 34.63 -12.79
C ASN A 64 13.27 33.12 -12.75
N SER A 65 14.19 32.33 -13.29
CA SER A 65 14.15 30.88 -13.09
C SER A 65 14.38 30.54 -11.62
N GLN A 66 13.59 29.62 -11.09
CA GLN A 66 13.61 29.17 -9.69
C GLN A 66 13.93 27.68 -9.59
N ASP A 67 14.68 27.15 -10.57
CA ASP A 67 15.01 25.72 -10.68
C ASP A 67 15.58 25.15 -9.37
N ASN A 68 16.51 25.87 -8.73
CA ASN A 68 17.08 25.44 -7.46
C ASN A 68 16.05 25.33 -6.33
N CYS A 69 15.06 26.23 -6.29
CA CYS A 69 13.97 26.14 -5.32
C CYS A 69 13.10 24.91 -5.60
N VAL A 70 12.75 24.67 -6.86
CA VAL A 70 11.91 23.54 -7.29
C VAL A 70 12.60 22.20 -6.97
N ASP A 71 13.88 22.07 -7.29
CA ASP A 71 14.68 20.87 -6.97
C ASP A 71 14.72 20.59 -5.47
N GLN A 72 14.95 21.63 -4.66
CA GLN A 72 14.94 21.51 -3.21
C GLN A 72 13.55 21.19 -2.67
N CYS A 73 12.50 21.79 -3.23
CA CYS A 73 11.12 21.56 -2.84
C CYS A 73 10.73 20.09 -3.07
N LEU A 74 10.97 19.58 -4.29
CA LEU A 74 10.70 18.19 -4.64
C LEU A 74 11.45 17.22 -3.70
N ALA A 75 12.75 17.44 -3.49
CA ALA A 75 13.56 16.59 -2.63
C ALA A 75 13.06 16.57 -1.18
N LYS A 76 12.67 17.74 -0.64
CA LYS A 76 12.11 17.85 0.72
C LYS A 76 10.73 17.20 0.81
N TYR A 77 9.86 17.45 -0.17
CA TYR A 77 8.52 16.86 -0.23
C TYR A 77 8.60 15.34 -0.21
N MET A 78 9.40 14.75 -1.09
CA MET A 78 9.53 13.30 -1.18
C MET A 78 10.12 12.67 0.09
N ARG A 79 11.08 13.32 0.76
CA ARG A 79 11.58 12.84 2.07
C ARG A 79 10.48 12.85 3.13
N SER A 80 9.73 13.95 3.24
CA SER A 80 8.62 14.09 4.18
C SER A 80 7.52 13.07 3.90
N TRP A 81 7.11 12.93 2.65
CA TRP A 81 6.10 11.96 2.21
C TRP A 81 6.51 10.53 2.56
N ASN A 82 7.76 10.13 2.29
CA ASN A 82 8.27 8.81 2.63
C ASN A 82 8.25 8.54 4.14
N ALA A 83 8.66 9.52 4.96
CA ALA A 83 8.68 9.38 6.42
C ALA A 83 7.26 9.25 7.00
N ILE A 84 6.36 10.13 6.57
CA ILE A 84 4.98 10.17 7.04
C ILE A 84 4.20 8.94 6.57
N SER A 85 4.35 8.55 5.30
CA SER A 85 3.70 7.37 4.72
C SER A 85 4.05 6.09 5.49
N LYS A 86 5.34 5.88 5.81
CA LYS A 86 5.79 4.75 6.63
C LYS A 86 5.17 4.77 8.04
N ALA A 87 5.17 5.93 8.70
CA ALA A 87 4.59 6.07 10.03
C ALA A 87 3.08 5.82 10.03
N TYR A 88 2.36 6.33 9.03
CA TYR A 88 0.92 6.15 8.86
C TYR A 88 0.56 4.68 8.65
N ILE A 89 1.26 3.98 7.76
CA ILE A 89 1.05 2.55 7.52
C ILE A 89 1.34 1.74 8.80
N ALA A 90 2.42 2.07 9.53
CA ALA A 90 2.74 1.40 10.78
C ALA A 90 1.62 1.57 11.82
N ARG A 91 1.00 2.75 11.90
CA ARG A 91 -0.14 3.01 12.80
C ARG A 91 -1.39 2.23 12.42
N ILE A 92 -1.75 2.18 11.14
CA ILE A 92 -2.89 1.37 10.67
C ILE A 92 -2.67 -0.11 11.00
N GLN A 93 -1.47 -0.62 10.75
CA GLN A 93 -1.14 -2.00 11.06
C GLN A 93 -1.25 -2.30 12.57
N GLN A 94 -0.83 -1.38 13.43
CA GLN A 94 -0.99 -1.52 14.89
C GLN A 94 -2.47 -1.49 15.30
N ALA A 95 -3.28 -0.57 14.77
CA ALA A 95 -4.71 -0.49 15.04
C ALA A 95 -5.45 -1.78 14.62
N SER A 96 -5.10 -2.34 13.47
CA SER A 96 -5.67 -3.61 12.98
C SER A 96 -5.32 -4.83 13.84
N VAL A 97 -4.19 -4.79 14.56
CA VAL A 97 -3.75 -5.88 15.46
C VAL A 97 -4.44 -5.80 16.82
N ASN A 98 -4.82 -4.60 17.25
CA ASN A 98 -5.46 -4.38 18.55
C ASN A 98 -6.99 -4.52 18.51
N GLY A 99 -7.59 -4.86 17.38
CA GLY A 99 -9.02 -5.16 17.27
C GLY A 99 -9.94 -3.95 17.42
N GLU A 100 -9.45 -2.74 17.11
CA GLU A 100 -10.23 -1.49 17.19
C GLU A 100 -10.67 -0.98 15.81
N ILE A 101 -10.93 -1.91 14.88
CA ILE A 101 -11.56 -1.66 13.58
C ILE A 101 -12.56 -2.76 13.25
#